data_AF-A0AAV9NF99-F1
#
_entry.id   AF-A0AAV9NF99-F1
#
_cell.length_a   1.000
_cell.length_b   1.000
_cell.length_c   1.000
_cell.angle_alpha   90.00
_cell.angle_beta   90.00
_cell.angle_gamma   90.00
#
_symmetry.space_group_name_H-M   'P 1'
#
loop_
_entity.id
_entity.type
_entity.pdbx_description
1 polymer ?
#
loop_
_entity_poly.entity_id
_entity_poly.type
_entity_poly.pdbx_seq_one_letter_code
_entity_poly.pdbx_strand_id
1 'polypeptide(L)'
;MSVSETSSIELLELPQELLSHILAHLDALTVTRFKQTCKTADKLTSAQNQLLWKAVFLQVFDDPSDAWAMMPNQDRTKEGQNWDWFRELRRRLVALNALRSRKTPLPEDQACSEEFIDTILSILDTAKFTPNTRDIRQGISPSLDDRTLSRNLKILADYDRYRAGIEILIHDSGRSPKSRITRSMVVADEEHNRPESASRLHVLNGITIRERIEHRARGIARRKVYNWHLTGPDNDYGPFKRDGTGRVDWSLLEGVCSVIGRNFEFCVESQLSLPSGFAYSIPHRTLADPTVPEDWARVTGSWLGTYSFLDYADLFAFNAANFPESERPTLDREHEACGDLMRLSLKIDQSISSDPVLKTSLPFSTDLPPLYFSGISRASAGLERPSIGFRGCAFLMPGGREVRWRYIISYAGQDQWQLEGIQPGGVRSGGVFGLWSQCDHEEHGPVGPFCYFPAELCKPTTLVLVS
;
A
#
# COMPACT_ATOMS: atom_id res chain seq x y z
N MET A 1 -51.99 -44.37 -34.40
CA MET A 1 -50.71 -44.12 -33.69
C MET A 1 -50.39 -42.64 -33.86
N SER A 2 -50.80 -41.81 -32.90
CA SER A 2 -50.41 -40.39 -32.86
C SER A 2 -49.01 -40.31 -32.26
N VAL A 3 -48.05 -39.84 -33.05
CA VAL A 3 -46.71 -39.50 -32.57
C VAL A 3 -46.90 -38.36 -31.57
N SER A 4 -46.52 -38.57 -30.30
CA SER A 4 -46.51 -37.52 -29.30
C SER A 4 -45.50 -36.47 -29.73
N GLU A 5 -45.97 -35.27 -30.07
CA GLU A 5 -45.11 -34.10 -30.21
C GLU A 5 -44.33 -33.92 -28.92
N THR A 6 -43.01 -34.07 -28.99
CA THR A 6 -42.11 -33.60 -27.95
C THR A 6 -42.25 -32.09 -27.91
N SER A 7 -43.03 -31.57 -26.96
CA SER A 7 -43.09 -30.15 -26.63
C SER A 7 -41.66 -29.64 -26.41
N SER A 8 -41.18 -28.81 -27.33
CA SER A 8 -39.88 -28.15 -27.22
C SER A 8 -40.02 -27.03 -26.19
N ILE A 9 -39.52 -27.25 -24.98
CA ILE A 9 -39.46 -26.21 -23.95
C ILE A 9 -38.50 -25.12 -24.46
N GLU A 10 -39.03 -23.91 -24.65
CA GLU A 10 -38.19 -22.77 -25.04
C GLU A 10 -37.34 -22.31 -23.85
N LEU A 11 -36.11 -21.84 -24.10
CA LEU A 11 -35.19 -21.45 -23.04
C LEU A 11 -35.81 -20.47 -22.03
N LEU A 12 -36.62 -19.51 -22.51
CA LEU A 12 -37.25 -18.48 -21.68
C LEU A 12 -38.47 -18.98 -20.88
N GLU A 13 -38.93 -20.21 -21.12
CA GLU A 13 -40.00 -20.86 -20.35
C GLU A 13 -39.47 -21.58 -19.11
N LEU A 14 -38.14 -21.69 -18.97
CA LEU A 14 -37.52 -22.22 -17.77
C LEU A 14 -37.84 -21.32 -16.54
N PRO A 15 -37.99 -21.91 -15.35
CA PRO A 15 -38.06 -21.16 -14.10
C PRO A 15 -36.92 -20.14 -13.96
N GLN A 16 -37.23 -18.98 -13.38
CA GLN A 16 -36.29 -17.88 -13.23
C GLN A 16 -35.03 -18.28 -12.47
N GLU A 17 -35.13 -19.23 -11.54
CA GLU A 17 -34.02 -19.80 -10.78
C GLU A 17 -33.06 -20.57 -11.69
N LEU A 18 -33.58 -21.37 -12.62
CA LEU A 18 -32.77 -22.12 -13.58
C LEU A 18 -32.10 -21.18 -14.58
N LEU A 19 -32.83 -20.18 -15.07
CA LEU A 19 -32.25 -19.13 -15.93
C LEU A 19 -31.14 -18.37 -15.21
N SER A 20 -31.38 -17.95 -13.96
CA SER A 20 -30.37 -17.26 -13.17
C SER A 20 -29.14 -18.13 -12.90
N HIS A 21 -29.34 -19.43 -12.66
CA HIS A 21 -28.25 -20.39 -12.49
C HIS A 21 -27.45 -20.58 -13.78
N ILE A 22 -28.09 -20.68 -14.95
CA ILE A 22 -27.41 -20.77 -16.25
C ILE A 22 -26.57 -19.50 -16.48
N LEU A 23 -27.18 -18.32 -16.29
CA LEU A 23 -26.50 -17.03 -16.47
C LEU A 23 -25.33 -16.85 -15.50
N ALA A 24 -25.41 -17.42 -14.29
CA ALA A 24 -24.34 -17.39 -13.30
C ALA A 24 -23.07 -18.17 -13.71
N HIS A 25 -23.12 -18.96 -14.78
CA HIS A 25 -21.96 -19.64 -15.38
C HIS A 25 -21.36 -18.89 -16.59
N LEU A 26 -21.98 -17.80 -17.01
CA LEU A 26 -21.51 -16.99 -18.14
C LEU A 26 -20.65 -15.82 -17.66
N ASP A 27 -19.74 -15.36 -18.51
CA ASP A 27 -18.96 -14.16 -18.25
C ASP A 27 -19.83 -12.89 -18.33
N ALA A 28 -19.35 -11.80 -17.70
CA ALA A 28 -20.09 -10.54 -17.61
C ALA A 28 -20.46 -9.94 -18.99
N LEU A 29 -19.62 -10.10 -20.00
CA LEU A 29 -19.89 -9.58 -21.35
C LEU A 29 -21.00 -10.38 -22.02
N THR A 30 -20.98 -11.71 -21.87
CA THR A 30 -22.01 -12.60 -22.39
C THR A 30 -23.37 -12.34 -21.72
N VAL A 31 -23.41 -12.16 -20.40
CA VAL A 31 -24.64 -11.77 -19.67
C VAL A 31 -25.17 -10.42 -20.17
N THR A 32 -24.29 -9.45 -20.42
CA THR A 32 -24.67 -8.13 -20.95
C THR A 32 -25.18 -8.19 -22.39
N ARG A 33 -24.67 -9.11 -23.21
CA ARG A 33 -25.21 -9.36 -24.56
C ARG A 33 -26.57 -10.05 -24.50
N PHE A 34 -26.73 -11.02 -23.61
CA PHE A 34 -28.01 -11.69 -23.38
C PHE A 34 -29.10 -10.69 -22.97
N LYS A 35 -28.77 -9.75 -22.07
CA LYS A 35 -29.64 -8.61 -21.69
C LYS A 35 -30.26 -7.89 -22.90
N GLN A 36 -29.51 -7.73 -23.99
CA GLN A 36 -29.92 -6.97 -25.17
C GLN A 36 -30.82 -7.77 -26.14
N THR A 37 -31.07 -9.06 -25.89
CA THR A 37 -31.81 -9.92 -26.82
C THR A 37 -33.33 -9.71 -26.77
N CYS A 38 -33.90 -9.53 -25.57
CA CYS A 38 -35.34 -9.34 -25.39
C CYS A 38 -35.66 -8.72 -24.02
N LYS A 39 -36.92 -8.26 -23.84
CA LYS A 39 -37.39 -7.65 -22.58
C LYS A 39 -37.32 -8.60 -21.38
N THR A 40 -37.57 -9.89 -21.59
CA THR A 40 -37.48 -10.90 -20.52
C THR A 40 -36.03 -11.06 -20.04
N ALA A 41 -35.09 -11.17 -20.97
CA ALA A 41 -33.66 -11.20 -20.67
C ALA A 41 -33.19 -9.92 -19.97
N ASP A 42 -33.69 -8.76 -20.40
CA ASP A 42 -33.41 -7.47 -19.76
C ASP A 42 -33.86 -7.44 -18.29
N LYS A 43 -35.09 -7.89 -18.03
CA LYS A 43 -35.64 -7.99 -16.66
C LYS A 43 -34.85 -8.97 -15.79
N LEU A 44 -34.49 -10.14 -16.33
CA LEU A 44 -33.73 -11.18 -15.62
C LEU A 44 -32.31 -10.72 -15.26
N THR A 45 -31.68 -9.94 -16.15
CA THR A 45 -30.33 -9.40 -15.97
C THR A 45 -30.33 -7.96 -15.47
N SER A 46 -31.42 -7.53 -14.83
CA SER A 46 -31.50 -6.19 -14.27
C SER A 46 -30.43 -5.98 -13.20
N ALA A 47 -30.00 -4.74 -13.00
CA ALA A 47 -29.02 -4.38 -11.96
C ALA A 47 -29.50 -4.76 -10.55
N GLN A 48 -30.81 -4.84 -10.32
CA GLN A 48 -31.37 -5.26 -9.04
C GLN A 48 -31.22 -6.77 -8.76
N ASN A 49 -30.88 -7.59 -9.76
CA ASN A 49 -30.62 -9.02 -9.56
C ASN A 49 -29.21 -9.24 -8.96
N GLN A 50 -29.04 -8.83 -7.71
CA GLN A 50 -27.76 -8.84 -7.00
C GLN A 50 -27.20 -10.26 -6.81
N LEU A 51 -28.04 -11.30 -6.77
CA LEU A 51 -27.58 -12.70 -6.68
C LEU A 51 -26.87 -13.15 -7.96
N LEU A 52 -27.44 -12.84 -9.13
CA LEU A 52 -26.78 -13.09 -10.41
C LEU A 52 -25.46 -12.34 -10.50
N TRP A 53 -25.47 -11.03 -10.21
CA TRP A 53 -24.27 -10.21 -10.32
C TRP A 53 -23.20 -10.57 -9.31
N LYS A 54 -23.58 -11.04 -8.11
CA LYS A 54 -22.63 -11.66 -7.17
C LYS A 54 -21.96 -12.87 -7.79
N ALA A 55 -22.72 -13.80 -8.37
CA ALA A 55 -22.14 -14.99 -8.98
C ALA A 55 -21.17 -14.64 -10.14
N VAL A 56 -21.57 -13.72 -11.02
CA VAL A 56 -20.71 -13.23 -12.12
C VAL A 56 -19.47 -12.50 -11.59
N PHE A 57 -19.62 -11.68 -10.55
CA PHE A 57 -18.49 -10.97 -9.93
C PHE A 57 -17.45 -11.95 -9.37
N LEU A 58 -17.89 -12.99 -8.66
CA LEU A 58 -17.02 -13.99 -8.04
C LEU A 58 -16.31 -14.91 -9.05
N GLN A 59 -16.70 -14.88 -10.33
CA GLN A 59 -15.92 -15.50 -11.39
C GLN A 59 -14.66 -14.70 -11.75
N VAL A 60 -14.62 -13.40 -11.44
CA VAL A 60 -13.52 -12.50 -11.86
C VAL A 60 -12.73 -11.96 -10.67
N PHE A 61 -13.41 -11.62 -9.58
CA PHE A 61 -12.83 -11.00 -8.39
C PHE A 61 -13.03 -11.89 -7.16
N ASP A 62 -12.26 -11.62 -6.12
CA ASP A 62 -12.41 -12.30 -4.81
C ASP A 62 -13.71 -11.91 -4.12
N ASP A 63 -14.21 -12.76 -3.23
CA ASP A 63 -15.30 -12.35 -2.33
C ASP A 63 -14.74 -11.33 -1.33
N PRO A 64 -15.20 -10.06 -1.32
CA PRO A 64 -14.68 -9.04 -0.42
C PRO A 64 -14.86 -9.40 1.06
N SER A 65 -15.83 -10.27 1.38
CA SER A 65 -16.01 -10.77 2.75
C SER A 65 -14.82 -11.58 3.27
N ASP A 66 -14.05 -12.24 2.39
CA ASP A 66 -12.82 -12.93 2.78
C ASP A 66 -11.80 -11.93 3.33
N ALA A 67 -11.59 -10.81 2.63
CA ALA A 67 -10.67 -9.77 3.07
C ALA A 67 -11.16 -9.08 4.36
N TRP A 68 -12.45 -8.72 4.43
CA TRP A 68 -13.02 -8.05 5.59
C TRP A 68 -12.98 -8.88 6.87
N ALA A 69 -13.28 -10.18 6.78
CA ALA A 69 -13.30 -11.08 7.94
C ALA A 69 -11.94 -11.24 8.61
N MET A 70 -10.87 -10.90 7.89
CA MET A 70 -9.49 -11.00 8.34
C MET A 70 -8.90 -9.66 8.78
N MET A 71 -9.59 -8.54 8.57
CA MET A 71 -9.18 -7.24 9.07
C MET A 71 -9.61 -7.06 10.55
N PRO A 72 -8.87 -6.28 11.36
CA PRO A 72 -9.20 -6.11 12.78
C PRO A 72 -10.53 -5.39 13.04
N ASN A 73 -10.97 -4.53 12.11
CA ASN A 73 -12.15 -3.69 12.29
C ASN A 73 -13.47 -4.46 12.00
N GLN A 74 -14.28 -4.68 13.04
CA GLN A 74 -15.55 -5.41 12.96
C GLN A 74 -16.70 -4.62 12.30
N ASP A 75 -16.58 -3.29 12.13
CA ASP A 75 -17.63 -2.45 11.50
C ASP A 75 -17.77 -2.67 9.99
N ARG A 76 -16.83 -3.38 9.34
CA ARG A 76 -16.92 -3.72 7.90
C ARG A 76 -18.04 -4.71 7.57
N THR A 77 -18.67 -5.31 8.58
CA THR A 77 -19.92 -6.06 8.42
C THR A 77 -21.06 -5.21 7.82
N LYS A 78 -21.04 -3.88 8.03
CA LYS A 78 -21.98 -2.94 7.40
C LYS A 78 -21.69 -2.68 5.92
N GLU A 79 -20.43 -2.77 5.48
CA GLU A 79 -20.04 -2.58 4.07
C GLU A 79 -20.63 -3.69 3.19
N GLY A 80 -20.66 -4.93 3.70
CA GLY A 80 -21.26 -6.07 2.99
C GLY A 80 -22.77 -5.97 2.79
N GLN A 81 -23.50 -5.27 3.68
CA GLN A 81 -24.95 -5.13 3.59
C GLN A 81 -25.40 -4.20 2.46
N ASN A 82 -24.58 -3.19 2.12
CA ASN A 82 -24.86 -2.21 1.09
C ASN A 82 -24.04 -2.45 -0.20
N TRP A 83 -23.46 -3.64 -0.35
CA TRP A 83 -22.59 -3.96 -1.48
C TRP A 83 -23.40 -4.19 -2.77
N ASP A 84 -23.27 -3.28 -3.73
CA ASP A 84 -23.88 -3.40 -5.05
C ASP A 84 -22.94 -4.14 -6.02
N TRP A 85 -23.15 -5.45 -6.16
CA TRP A 85 -22.36 -6.35 -7.00
C TRP A 85 -22.34 -5.93 -8.47
N PHE A 86 -23.44 -5.39 -9.00
CA PHE A 86 -23.49 -4.93 -10.39
C PHE A 86 -22.63 -3.68 -10.58
N ARG A 87 -22.79 -2.68 -9.71
CA ARG A 87 -22.01 -1.45 -9.76
C ARG A 87 -20.52 -1.74 -9.59
N GLU A 88 -20.16 -2.60 -8.64
CA GLU A 88 -18.79 -3.01 -8.35
C GLU A 88 -18.14 -3.75 -9.52
N LEU A 89 -18.85 -4.73 -10.10
CA LEU A 89 -18.39 -5.44 -11.29
C LEU A 89 -18.15 -4.46 -12.46
N ARG A 90 -19.12 -3.59 -12.72
CA ARG A 90 -19.06 -2.62 -13.81
C ARG A 90 -17.89 -1.66 -13.64
N ARG A 91 -17.75 -1.01 -12.48
CA ARG A 91 -16.68 -0.02 -12.27
C ARG A 91 -15.29 -0.66 -12.38
N ARG A 92 -15.10 -1.86 -11.81
CA ARG A 92 -13.82 -2.58 -11.88
C ARG A 92 -13.46 -2.99 -13.30
N LEU A 93 -14.41 -3.54 -14.06
CA LEU A 93 -14.16 -3.92 -15.46
C LEU A 93 -13.90 -2.69 -16.35
N VAL A 94 -14.61 -1.58 -16.13
CA VAL A 94 -14.36 -0.33 -16.84
C VAL A 94 -12.96 0.19 -16.51
N ALA A 95 -12.54 0.17 -15.25
CA ALA A 95 -11.20 0.57 -14.81
C ALA A 95 -10.09 -0.28 -15.43
N LEU A 96 -10.19 -1.61 -15.34
CA LEU A 96 -9.20 -2.50 -15.93
C LEU A 96 -9.12 -2.34 -17.47
N ASN A 97 -10.25 -2.10 -18.14
CA ASN A 97 -10.25 -1.81 -19.58
C ASN A 97 -9.61 -0.47 -19.92
N ALA A 98 -9.83 0.57 -19.12
CA ALA A 98 -9.20 1.88 -19.29
C ALA A 98 -7.68 1.79 -19.13
N LEU A 99 -7.21 1.08 -18.09
CA LEU A 99 -5.78 0.80 -17.86
C LEU A 99 -5.16 0.08 -19.06
N ARG A 100 -5.78 -1.01 -19.52
CA ARG A 100 -5.29 -1.84 -20.63
C ARG A 100 -5.21 -1.06 -21.94
N SER A 101 -6.25 -0.27 -22.24
CA SER A 101 -6.32 0.49 -23.49
C SER A 101 -5.50 1.78 -23.46
N ARG A 102 -4.92 2.15 -22.31
CA ARG A 102 -4.26 3.44 -22.06
C ARG A 102 -5.17 4.63 -22.37
N LYS A 103 -6.49 4.40 -22.32
CA LYS A 103 -7.56 5.39 -22.46
C LYS A 103 -8.11 5.79 -21.10
N THR A 104 -7.29 5.69 -20.04
CA THR A 104 -7.57 6.39 -18.79
C THR A 104 -7.86 7.86 -19.14
N PRO A 105 -8.95 8.46 -18.64
CA PRO A 105 -9.31 9.82 -18.97
C PRO A 105 -8.09 10.71 -18.75
N LEU A 106 -7.73 11.43 -19.81
CA LEU A 106 -6.74 12.48 -19.76
C LEU A 106 -7.21 13.56 -18.75
N PRO A 107 -6.29 14.35 -18.18
CA PRO A 107 -6.48 15.24 -17.01
C PRO A 107 -7.57 16.33 -17.07
N GLU A 108 -8.42 16.33 -18.10
CA GLU A 108 -9.54 17.26 -18.25
C GLU A 108 -10.70 16.95 -17.26
N ASP A 109 -10.79 15.71 -16.74
CA ASP A 109 -11.76 15.33 -15.69
C ASP A 109 -11.09 14.57 -14.52
N GLN A 110 -10.61 15.35 -13.54
CA GLN A 110 -9.96 14.85 -12.33
C GLN A 110 -10.85 13.88 -11.53
N ALA A 111 -12.16 14.13 -11.47
CA ALA A 111 -13.09 13.26 -10.74
C ALA A 111 -13.15 11.87 -11.38
N CYS A 112 -13.05 11.82 -12.71
CA CYS A 112 -12.98 10.55 -13.43
C CYS A 112 -11.67 9.80 -13.12
N SER A 113 -10.50 10.47 -13.13
CA SER A 113 -9.22 9.84 -12.77
C SER A 113 -9.20 9.32 -11.33
N GLU A 114 -9.77 10.06 -10.39
CA GLU A 114 -9.89 9.66 -8.99
C GLU A 114 -10.77 8.41 -8.83
N GLU A 115 -11.91 8.34 -9.53
CA GLU A 115 -12.77 7.14 -9.52
C GLU A 115 -12.02 5.89 -10.03
N PHE A 116 -11.19 6.04 -11.06
CA PHE A 116 -10.34 4.95 -11.55
C PHE A 116 -9.32 4.51 -10.50
N ILE A 117 -8.61 5.46 -9.88
CA ILE A 117 -7.63 5.18 -8.82
C ILE A 117 -8.30 4.44 -7.66
N ASP A 118 -9.41 4.97 -7.15
CA ASP A 118 -10.17 4.39 -6.04
C ASP A 118 -10.70 3.00 -6.39
N THR A 119 -11.02 2.75 -7.66
CA THR A 119 -11.43 1.43 -8.12
C THR A 119 -10.27 0.44 -8.09
N ILE A 120 -9.05 0.82 -8.51
CA ILE A 120 -7.87 -0.05 -8.43
C ILE A 120 -7.47 -0.31 -6.97
N LEU A 121 -7.49 0.74 -6.14
CA LEU A 121 -7.28 0.61 -4.70
C LEU A 121 -8.34 -0.32 -4.08
N SER A 122 -9.61 -0.22 -4.49
CA SER A 122 -10.67 -1.12 -4.01
C SER A 122 -10.46 -2.58 -4.41
N ILE A 123 -9.91 -2.86 -5.61
CA ILE A 123 -9.52 -4.21 -6.01
C ILE A 123 -8.44 -4.76 -5.06
N LEU A 124 -7.43 -3.95 -4.74
CA LEU A 124 -6.39 -4.31 -3.78
C LEU A 124 -6.94 -4.47 -2.35
N ASP A 125 -7.82 -3.58 -1.93
CA ASP A 125 -8.38 -3.53 -0.58
C ASP A 125 -9.37 -4.68 -0.31
N THR A 126 -9.90 -5.28 -1.37
CA THR A 126 -10.76 -6.48 -1.32
C THR A 126 -10.05 -7.74 -1.80
N ALA A 127 -8.73 -7.69 -1.97
CA ALA A 127 -7.95 -8.85 -2.35
C ALA A 127 -7.86 -9.84 -1.19
N LYS A 128 -8.12 -11.10 -1.48
CA LYS A 128 -7.82 -12.19 -0.56
C LYS A 128 -6.30 -12.27 -0.37
N PHE A 129 -5.85 -12.45 0.86
CA PHE A 129 -4.41 -12.46 1.16
C PHE A 129 -3.94 -13.73 1.89
N THR A 130 -4.86 -14.58 2.36
CA THR A 130 -4.53 -15.86 2.99
C THR A 130 -5.72 -16.83 2.84
N PRO A 131 -5.52 -18.16 2.98
CA PRO A 131 -6.61 -19.13 3.04
C PRO A 131 -7.65 -18.75 4.09
N ASN A 132 -8.92 -18.72 3.69
CA ASN A 132 -10.01 -18.54 4.64
C ASN A 132 -10.31 -19.88 5.37
N THR A 133 -11.23 -19.85 6.34
CA THR A 133 -11.61 -21.04 7.10
C THR A 133 -12.09 -22.20 6.21
N ARG A 134 -12.72 -21.91 5.06
CA ARG A 134 -13.19 -22.92 4.12
C ARG A 134 -12.01 -23.57 3.38
N ASP A 135 -11.05 -22.78 2.92
CA ASP A 135 -9.85 -23.27 2.23
C ASP A 135 -9.02 -24.16 3.15
N ILE A 136 -8.85 -23.75 4.42
CA ILE A 136 -8.13 -24.53 5.43
C ILE A 136 -8.82 -25.89 5.67
N ARG A 137 -10.16 -25.91 5.74
CA ARG A 137 -10.92 -27.17 5.84
C ARG A 137 -10.76 -28.08 4.62
N GLN A 138 -10.41 -27.52 3.46
CA GLN A 138 -10.10 -28.27 2.24
C GLN A 138 -8.62 -28.70 2.16
N GLY A 139 -7.83 -28.45 3.20
CA GLY A 139 -6.42 -28.84 3.27
C GLY A 139 -5.45 -27.82 2.66
N ILE A 140 -5.91 -26.61 2.34
CA ILE A 140 -5.04 -25.53 1.87
C ILE A 140 -4.39 -24.85 3.09
N SER A 141 -3.09 -25.05 3.26
CA SER A 141 -2.31 -24.41 4.32
C SER A 141 -1.82 -23.02 3.89
N PRO A 142 -1.78 -22.02 4.80
CA PRO A 142 -1.21 -20.71 4.51
C PRO A 142 0.26 -20.80 4.07
N SER A 143 0.59 -20.08 3.01
CA SER A 143 1.94 -19.95 2.48
C SER A 143 2.31 -18.47 2.33
N LEU A 144 3.61 -18.18 2.37
CA LEU A 144 4.08 -16.84 2.03
C LEU A 144 3.66 -16.45 0.60
N ASP A 145 3.52 -17.39 -0.33
CA ASP A 145 3.22 -17.05 -1.74
C ASP A 145 1.78 -17.37 -2.18
N ASP A 146 0.80 -17.00 -1.35
CA ASP A 146 -0.63 -17.25 -1.62
C ASP A 146 -1.26 -16.30 -2.65
N ARG A 147 -0.45 -15.59 -3.45
CA ARG A 147 -0.93 -14.73 -4.55
C ARG A 147 -1.84 -15.48 -5.52
N THR A 148 -1.64 -16.79 -5.65
CA THR A 148 -2.42 -17.66 -6.53
C THR A 148 -3.81 -17.99 -5.99
N LEU A 149 -4.12 -17.68 -4.74
CA LEU A 149 -5.47 -17.86 -4.18
C LEU A 149 -6.37 -16.67 -4.49
N SER A 150 -5.79 -15.49 -4.69
CA SER A 150 -6.53 -14.26 -4.96
C SER A 150 -6.67 -13.98 -6.45
N ARG A 151 -7.90 -13.87 -6.92
CA ARG A 151 -8.21 -13.40 -8.27
C ARG A 151 -7.82 -11.94 -8.43
N ASN A 152 -8.02 -11.12 -7.40
CA ASN A 152 -7.65 -9.69 -7.45
C ASN A 152 -6.13 -9.52 -7.60
N LEU A 153 -5.32 -10.25 -6.82
CA LEU A 153 -3.86 -10.19 -6.95
C LEU A 153 -3.38 -10.77 -8.27
N LYS A 154 -4.01 -11.82 -8.81
CA LYS A 154 -3.68 -12.30 -10.16
C LYS A 154 -3.88 -11.22 -11.23
N ILE A 155 -4.97 -10.46 -11.13
CA ILE A 155 -5.22 -9.32 -12.03
C ILE A 155 -4.14 -8.26 -11.85
N LEU A 156 -3.83 -7.88 -10.61
CA LEU A 156 -2.85 -6.84 -10.30
C LEU A 156 -1.39 -7.28 -10.55
N ALA A 157 -1.12 -8.59 -10.53
CA ALA A 157 0.20 -9.17 -10.82
C ALA A 157 0.48 -9.29 -12.33
N ASP A 158 -0.54 -9.18 -13.18
CA ASP A 158 -0.38 -9.03 -14.65
C ASP A 158 0.12 -7.60 -14.98
N TYR A 159 1.30 -7.29 -14.43
CA TYR A 159 1.87 -5.95 -14.44
C TYR A 159 2.15 -5.51 -15.88
N ASP A 160 2.64 -6.39 -16.74
CA ASP A 160 2.91 -6.05 -18.15
C ASP A 160 1.67 -5.54 -18.88
N ARG A 161 0.48 -6.09 -18.55
CA ARG A 161 -0.79 -5.66 -19.15
C ARG A 161 -1.27 -4.31 -18.63
N TYR A 162 -1.09 -4.01 -17.35
CA TYR A 162 -1.71 -2.84 -16.71
C TYR A 162 -0.75 -1.71 -16.33
N ARG A 163 0.57 -1.97 -16.29
CA ARG A 163 1.62 -1.06 -15.81
C ARG A 163 1.52 0.32 -16.41
N ALA A 164 1.46 0.42 -17.74
CA ALA A 164 1.44 1.70 -18.42
C ALA A 164 0.22 2.56 -18.00
N GLY A 165 -0.95 1.93 -17.82
CA GLY A 165 -2.14 2.62 -17.32
C GLY A 165 -2.01 3.03 -15.85
N ILE A 166 -1.44 2.16 -15.00
CA ILE A 166 -1.23 2.45 -13.57
C ILE A 166 -0.26 3.62 -13.41
N GLU A 167 0.85 3.64 -14.16
CA GLU A 167 1.80 4.75 -14.16
C GLU A 167 1.16 6.06 -14.65
N ILE A 168 0.23 6.02 -15.63
CA ILE A 168 -0.55 7.20 -16.04
C ILE A 168 -1.41 7.71 -14.87
N LEU A 169 -2.10 6.83 -14.14
CA LEU A 169 -2.89 7.25 -12.97
C LEU A 169 -2.02 7.85 -11.85
N ILE A 170 -0.81 7.34 -11.66
CA ILE A 170 0.14 7.86 -10.65
C ILE A 170 0.68 9.24 -11.07
N HIS A 171 1.12 9.40 -12.30
CA HIS A 171 1.86 10.59 -12.75
C HIS A 171 0.99 11.69 -13.37
N ASP A 172 -0.18 11.35 -13.91
CA ASP A 172 -0.98 12.26 -14.77
C ASP A 172 -2.39 12.55 -14.23
N SER A 173 -2.70 12.19 -12.98
CA SER A 173 -4.03 12.36 -12.35
C SER A 173 -4.40 13.80 -11.92
N GLY A 174 -3.65 14.81 -12.37
CA GLY A 174 -3.86 16.21 -11.97
C GLY A 174 -4.17 17.16 -13.13
N ARG A 175 -4.76 18.32 -12.81
CA ARG A 175 -5.26 19.33 -13.79
C ARG A 175 -4.19 19.99 -14.69
N SER A 176 -2.91 19.70 -14.50
CA SER A 176 -1.81 20.29 -15.27
C SER A 176 -1.17 19.25 -16.21
N PRO A 177 -1.50 19.26 -17.52
CA PRO A 177 -0.99 18.29 -18.49
C PRO A 177 0.51 18.45 -18.81
N LYS A 178 1.16 19.52 -18.31
CA LYS A 178 2.56 19.86 -18.64
C LYS A 178 3.59 19.19 -17.74
N SER A 179 3.19 18.70 -16.58
CA SER A 179 4.11 18.08 -15.63
C SER A 179 3.61 16.70 -15.24
N ARG A 180 4.13 15.68 -15.92
CA ARG A 180 3.88 14.28 -15.58
C ARG A 180 4.72 13.92 -14.35
N ILE A 181 4.34 14.32 -13.16
CA ILE A 181 5.07 14.03 -11.92
C ILE A 181 4.08 13.60 -10.84
N THR A 182 4.53 12.99 -9.76
CA THR A 182 3.64 12.56 -8.69
C THR A 182 3.12 13.74 -7.85
N ARG A 183 2.17 13.49 -6.95
CA ARG A 183 1.65 14.53 -6.05
C ARG A 183 2.71 15.02 -5.07
N SER A 184 3.57 14.15 -4.55
CA SER A 184 4.72 14.55 -3.73
C SER A 184 5.76 15.40 -4.46
N MET A 185 5.65 15.51 -5.79
CA MET A 185 6.62 16.17 -6.64
C MET A 185 6.17 17.52 -7.21
N VAL A 186 4.89 17.89 -7.10
CA VAL A 186 4.45 19.23 -7.53
C VAL A 186 4.84 20.31 -6.53
N VAL A 187 4.68 21.57 -6.90
CA VAL A 187 4.75 22.72 -5.97
C VAL A 187 3.59 22.60 -4.99
N ALA A 188 3.76 23.00 -3.72
CA ALA A 188 2.76 22.79 -2.66
C ALA A 188 1.38 23.35 -3.04
N ASP A 189 1.34 24.54 -3.66
CA ASP A 189 0.11 25.16 -4.16
C ASP A 189 -0.62 24.31 -5.22
N GLU A 190 0.06 23.40 -5.90
CA GLU A 190 -0.53 22.53 -6.92
C GLU A 190 -0.92 21.13 -6.38
N GLU A 191 -0.58 20.78 -5.13
CA GLU A 191 -0.85 19.44 -4.57
C GLU A 191 -2.35 19.14 -4.47
N HIS A 192 -3.17 20.16 -4.24
CA HIS A 192 -4.62 20.06 -4.20
C HIS A 192 -5.24 19.70 -5.57
N ASN A 193 -4.51 19.91 -6.68
CA ASN A 193 -4.94 19.53 -8.02
C ASN A 193 -4.77 18.04 -8.31
N ARG A 194 -4.22 17.27 -7.36
CA ARG A 194 -3.97 15.82 -7.49
C ARG A 194 -4.61 15.10 -6.30
N PRO A 195 -5.35 13.99 -6.54
CA PRO A 195 -6.02 13.28 -5.46
C PRO A 195 -4.99 12.57 -4.56
N GLU A 196 -5.28 12.54 -3.25
CA GLU A 196 -4.44 11.83 -2.26
C GLU A 196 -4.39 10.32 -2.55
N SER A 197 -5.46 9.77 -3.14
CA SER A 197 -5.52 8.37 -3.57
C SER A 197 -4.46 8.02 -4.63
N ALA A 198 -3.99 8.98 -5.43
CA ALA A 198 -2.89 8.76 -6.37
C ALA A 198 -1.57 8.47 -5.63
N SER A 199 -1.28 9.23 -4.57
CA SER A 199 -0.11 8.98 -3.71
C SER A 199 -0.22 7.63 -3.00
N ARG A 200 -1.41 7.28 -2.50
CA ARG A 200 -1.66 5.95 -1.93
C ARG A 200 -1.42 4.84 -2.95
N LEU A 201 -1.96 4.97 -4.16
CA LEU A 201 -1.74 4.01 -5.25
C LEU A 201 -0.26 3.84 -5.55
N HIS A 202 0.48 4.95 -5.61
CA HIS A 202 1.91 4.92 -5.89
C HIS A 202 2.71 4.23 -4.77
N VAL A 203 2.45 4.57 -3.51
CA VAL A 203 3.08 3.91 -2.35
C VAL A 203 2.85 2.39 -2.39
N LEU A 204 1.62 1.95 -2.68
CA LEU A 204 1.27 0.53 -2.70
C LEU A 204 1.81 -0.19 -3.95
N ASN A 205 1.93 0.50 -5.08
CA ASN A 205 2.56 0.00 -6.31
C ASN A 205 4.10 -0.11 -6.16
N GLY A 206 4.73 0.80 -5.41
CA GLY A 206 6.17 0.95 -5.36
C GLY A 206 6.74 1.73 -6.56
N ILE A 207 8.08 1.82 -6.59
CA ILE A 207 8.84 2.65 -7.53
C ILE A 207 8.52 2.32 -8.98
N THR A 208 8.12 3.35 -9.73
CA THR A 208 7.81 3.26 -11.16
C THR A 208 9.07 3.24 -12.03
N ILE A 209 8.96 2.76 -13.28
CA ILE A 209 10.10 2.78 -14.23
C ILE A 209 10.64 4.19 -14.40
N ARG A 210 9.74 5.17 -14.37
CA ARG A 210 10.10 6.55 -14.56
C ARG A 210 11.02 7.09 -13.48
N GLU A 211 10.75 6.81 -12.20
CA GLU A 211 11.60 7.27 -11.09
C GLU A 211 12.98 6.62 -11.08
N ARG A 212 13.10 5.40 -11.62
CA ARG A 212 14.38 4.72 -11.80
C ARG A 212 15.26 5.44 -12.80
N ILE A 213 14.67 5.98 -13.87
CA ILE A 213 15.38 6.58 -15.00
C ILE A 213 15.53 8.11 -14.85
N GLU A 214 14.53 8.80 -14.31
CA GLU A 214 14.48 10.27 -14.28
C GLU A 214 15.10 10.85 -12.99
N HIS A 215 16.33 11.34 -13.10
CA HIS A 215 17.06 11.94 -11.98
C HIS A 215 16.37 13.17 -11.37
N ARG A 216 15.64 13.96 -12.18
CA ARG A 216 14.94 15.17 -11.73
C ARG A 216 13.79 14.86 -10.78
N ALA A 217 13.06 13.76 -11.00
CA ALA A 217 11.98 13.31 -10.13
C ALA A 217 12.49 13.03 -8.69
N ARG A 218 13.71 12.48 -8.58
CA ARG A 218 14.36 12.23 -7.28
C ARG A 218 14.66 13.52 -6.52
N GLY A 219 15.28 14.50 -7.17
CA GLY A 219 15.60 15.78 -6.53
C GLY A 219 14.36 16.51 -6.03
N ILE A 220 13.28 16.42 -6.82
CA ILE A 220 11.98 16.96 -6.45
C ILE A 220 11.39 16.25 -5.22
N ALA A 221 11.39 14.91 -5.17
CA ALA A 221 10.90 14.16 -4.00
C ALA A 221 11.72 14.45 -2.73
N ARG A 222 13.03 14.65 -2.86
CA ARG A 222 13.92 15.07 -1.75
C ARG A 222 13.48 16.38 -1.13
N ARG A 223 13.01 17.36 -1.93
CA ARG A 223 12.48 18.63 -1.39
C ARG A 223 11.29 18.43 -0.46
N LYS A 224 10.46 17.39 -0.68
CA LYS A 224 9.35 17.04 0.20
C LYS A 224 9.88 16.38 1.48
N VAL A 225 10.75 15.38 1.33
CA VAL A 225 11.30 14.56 2.43
C VAL A 225 12.13 15.38 3.42
N TYR A 226 12.93 16.32 2.92
CA TYR A 226 13.87 17.11 3.74
C TYR A 226 13.31 18.49 4.16
N ASN A 227 12.02 18.75 3.98
CA ASN A 227 11.40 20.01 4.38
C ASN A 227 10.95 19.98 5.85
N TRP A 228 11.63 20.76 6.70
CA TRP A 228 11.32 20.86 8.14
C TRP A 228 9.88 21.30 8.43
N HIS A 229 9.24 22.02 7.51
CA HIS A 229 7.88 22.54 7.72
C HIS A 229 6.78 21.46 7.63
N LEU A 230 7.12 20.25 7.19
CA LEU A 230 6.14 19.15 7.04
C LEU A 230 6.10 18.22 8.25
N THR A 231 7.04 18.35 9.17
CA THR A 231 7.17 17.50 10.36
C THR A 231 7.35 18.34 11.61
N GLY A 232 6.72 17.94 12.71
CA GLY A 232 6.81 18.63 13.99
C GLY A 232 6.15 17.83 15.12
N PRO A 233 6.08 18.40 16.33
CA PRO A 233 5.44 17.74 17.47
C PRO A 233 4.00 17.29 17.21
N ASP A 234 3.26 18.03 16.40
CA ASP A 234 1.84 17.80 16.10
C ASP A 234 1.58 16.58 15.19
N ASN A 235 2.60 16.09 14.49
CA ASN A 235 2.57 14.82 13.78
C ASN A 235 3.71 13.89 14.20
N ASP A 236 4.17 14.00 15.46
CA ASP A 236 5.23 13.16 16.02
C ASP A 236 6.53 13.11 15.18
N TYR A 237 6.75 14.11 14.32
CA TYR A 237 7.87 14.17 13.36
C TYR A 237 7.86 13.09 12.27
N GLY A 238 6.69 12.47 12.02
CA GLY A 238 6.50 11.42 11.03
C GLY A 238 5.62 11.81 9.85
N PRO A 239 5.44 10.90 8.87
CA PRO A 239 4.55 11.08 7.72
C PRO A 239 3.06 10.94 8.09
N PHE A 240 2.61 11.63 9.14
CA PHE A 240 1.21 11.67 9.57
C PHE A 240 0.59 13.04 9.30
N LYS A 241 -0.73 13.05 9.08
CA LYS A 241 -1.46 14.30 8.91
C LYS A 241 -1.37 15.16 10.17
N ARG A 242 -1.18 16.44 9.94
CA ARG A 242 -1.10 17.51 10.97
C ARG A 242 -2.47 18.02 11.42
N ASP A 243 -3.55 17.36 11.00
CA ASP A 243 -4.94 17.71 11.32
C ASP A 243 -5.46 17.04 12.60
N GLY A 244 -4.58 16.37 13.35
CA GLY A 244 -4.91 15.64 14.57
C GLY A 244 -5.65 14.31 14.34
N THR A 245 -5.87 13.89 13.08
CA THR A 245 -6.58 12.64 12.78
C THR A 245 -5.74 11.39 13.00
N GLY A 246 -4.42 11.53 13.15
CA GLY A 246 -3.48 10.40 13.24
C GLY A 246 -3.42 9.54 11.98
N ARG A 247 -3.97 10.01 10.86
CA ARG A 247 -3.94 9.31 9.56
C ARG A 247 -2.63 9.54 8.82
N VAL A 248 -2.38 8.70 7.83
CA VAL A 248 -1.23 8.80 6.92
C VAL A 248 -1.29 10.11 6.12
N ASP A 249 -0.18 10.84 6.05
CA ASP A 249 0.04 11.81 4.98
C ASP A 249 0.60 11.06 3.77
N TRP A 250 -0.29 10.70 2.83
CA TRP A 250 0.12 9.88 1.68
C TRP A 250 1.08 10.63 0.75
N SER A 251 1.03 11.97 0.68
CA SER A 251 1.95 12.74 -0.17
C SER A 251 3.36 12.76 0.41
N LEU A 252 3.49 12.97 1.72
CA LEU A 252 4.80 12.89 2.37
C LEU A 252 5.35 11.46 2.32
N LEU A 253 4.52 10.45 2.59
CA LEU A 253 4.93 9.05 2.50
C LEU A 253 5.32 8.65 1.06
N GLU A 254 4.63 9.16 0.04
CA GLU A 254 5.01 8.98 -1.36
C GLU A 254 6.41 9.51 -1.65
N GLY A 255 6.71 10.74 -1.20
CA GLY A 255 8.06 11.31 -1.31
C GLY A 255 9.12 10.43 -0.62
N VAL A 256 8.83 9.96 0.59
CA VAL A 256 9.70 9.04 1.34
C VAL A 256 9.97 7.76 0.55
N CYS A 257 8.92 7.09 0.07
CA CYS A 257 9.03 5.84 -0.70
C CYS A 257 9.85 6.02 -1.99
N SER A 258 9.64 7.12 -2.72
CA SER A 258 10.40 7.46 -3.94
C SER A 258 11.89 7.63 -3.67
N VAL A 259 12.27 8.30 -2.57
CA VAL A 259 13.67 8.52 -2.21
C VAL A 259 14.30 7.23 -1.68
N ILE A 260 13.71 6.62 -0.65
CA ILE A 260 14.37 5.53 0.06
C ILE A 260 14.37 4.21 -0.71
N GLY A 261 13.35 3.93 -1.52
CA GLY A 261 13.35 2.68 -2.29
C GLY A 261 14.50 2.63 -3.30
N ARG A 262 14.89 3.78 -3.88
CA ARG A 262 16.06 3.85 -4.78
C ARG A 262 17.37 3.73 -3.99
N ASN A 263 17.44 4.34 -2.81
CA ASN A 263 18.60 4.22 -1.92
C ASN A 263 18.79 2.79 -1.43
N PHE A 264 17.71 2.06 -1.13
CA PHE A 264 17.76 0.65 -0.82
C PHE A 264 18.37 -0.17 -1.96
N GLU A 265 17.94 0.05 -3.21
CA GLU A 265 18.49 -0.64 -4.37
C GLU A 265 19.98 -0.36 -4.60
N PHE A 266 20.42 0.88 -4.36
CA PHE A 266 21.84 1.22 -4.37
C PHE A 266 22.61 0.52 -3.23
N CYS A 267 22.06 0.55 -2.01
CA CYS A 267 22.66 -0.04 -0.81
C CYS A 267 22.92 -1.54 -0.96
N VAL A 268 22.02 -2.27 -1.62
CA VAL A 268 22.12 -3.73 -1.78
C VAL A 268 22.84 -4.16 -3.06
N GLU A 269 23.27 -3.23 -3.92
CA GLU A 269 24.02 -3.50 -5.17
C GLU A 269 23.44 -4.66 -6.02
N SER A 270 22.11 -4.72 -6.16
CA SER A 270 21.39 -5.80 -6.84
C SER A 270 21.57 -7.22 -6.24
N GLN A 271 22.09 -7.36 -5.03
CA GLN A 271 22.16 -8.65 -4.33
C GLN A 271 20.80 -9.07 -3.77
N LEU A 272 20.01 -8.08 -3.31
CA LEU A 272 18.66 -8.27 -2.81
C LEU A 272 17.67 -7.50 -3.68
N SER A 273 16.49 -8.10 -3.87
CA SER A 273 15.34 -7.43 -4.47
C SER A 273 14.63 -6.55 -3.43
N LEU A 274 14.23 -5.35 -3.85
CA LEU A 274 13.34 -4.50 -3.08
C LEU A 274 11.94 -5.17 -3.01
N PRO A 275 11.39 -5.44 -1.80
CA PRO A 275 10.04 -5.99 -1.66
C PRO A 275 8.99 -4.91 -2.03
N SER A 276 8.68 -4.79 -3.32
CA SER A 276 7.78 -3.76 -3.87
C SER A 276 6.69 -4.34 -4.77
N GLY A 277 5.57 -3.61 -4.90
CA GLY A 277 4.42 -4.03 -5.69
C GLY A 277 3.21 -4.39 -4.82
N PHE A 278 2.04 -4.48 -5.46
CA PHE A 278 0.78 -4.77 -4.77
C PHE A 278 0.81 -6.04 -3.92
N ALA A 279 1.56 -7.05 -4.35
CA ALA A 279 1.74 -8.29 -3.59
C ALA A 279 2.47 -8.12 -2.26
N TYR A 280 3.21 -7.03 -2.04
CA TYR A 280 3.86 -6.71 -0.76
C TYR A 280 3.06 -5.68 0.05
N SER A 281 2.07 -5.06 -0.59
CA SER A 281 1.22 -4.00 -0.05
C SER A 281 -0.16 -4.51 0.38
N ILE A 282 -0.22 -5.79 0.75
CA ILE A 282 -1.42 -6.45 1.30
C ILE A 282 -1.19 -6.89 2.75
N PRO A 283 -2.25 -6.88 3.58
CA PRO A 283 -2.20 -7.45 4.92
C PRO A 283 -1.80 -8.94 4.91
N HIS A 284 -1.21 -9.41 6.00
CA HIS A 284 -0.82 -10.82 6.22
C HIS A 284 0.14 -11.41 5.18
N ARG A 285 0.90 -10.55 4.49
CA ARG A 285 1.95 -10.97 3.55
C ARG A 285 2.99 -11.88 4.18
N THR A 286 3.30 -11.65 5.45
CA THR A 286 4.13 -12.54 6.29
C THR A 286 3.24 -13.44 7.14
N LEU A 287 3.63 -14.71 7.27
CA LEU A 287 2.92 -15.70 8.07
C LEU A 287 2.90 -15.31 9.55
N ALA A 288 1.86 -15.76 10.26
CA ALA A 288 1.79 -15.61 11.71
C ALA A 288 2.75 -16.60 12.34
N ASP A 289 3.49 -16.17 13.36
CA ASP A 289 4.25 -17.08 14.18
C ASP A 289 3.31 -17.66 15.25
N PRO A 290 3.02 -18.98 15.24
CA PRO A 290 2.14 -19.60 16.23
C PRO A 290 2.73 -19.58 17.64
N THR A 291 4.03 -19.33 17.79
CA THR A 291 4.71 -19.23 19.09
C THR A 291 4.57 -17.86 19.74
N VAL A 292 4.21 -16.83 18.96
CA VAL A 292 4.00 -15.44 19.43
C VAL A 292 2.69 -14.89 18.83
N PRO A 293 1.53 -15.48 19.18
CA PRO A 293 0.24 -15.15 18.55
C PRO A 293 -0.21 -13.69 18.76
N GLU A 294 0.31 -13.01 19.78
CA GLU A 294 0.07 -11.60 20.05
C GLU A 294 0.79 -10.66 19.06
N ASP A 295 1.76 -11.15 18.29
CA ASP A 295 2.52 -10.36 17.31
C ASP A 295 1.74 -10.13 16.03
N TRP A 296 0.70 -9.32 16.15
CA TRP A 296 -0.15 -8.98 15.03
C TRP A 296 0.55 -8.09 13.99
N ALA A 297 1.71 -7.49 14.26
CA ALA A 297 2.41 -6.62 13.31
C ALA A 297 3.66 -7.26 12.67
N ARG A 298 4.02 -8.49 13.06
CA ARG A 298 5.29 -9.16 12.68
C ARG A 298 6.53 -8.43 13.21
N VAL A 299 6.44 -7.84 14.40
CA VAL A 299 7.56 -7.23 15.13
C VAL A 299 8.73 -8.21 15.26
N THR A 300 8.47 -9.36 15.84
CA THR A 300 9.47 -10.34 16.28
C THR A 300 10.15 -10.98 15.09
N GLY A 301 11.48 -10.93 15.06
CA GLY A 301 12.30 -11.53 14.03
C GLY A 301 13.30 -10.56 13.42
N SER A 302 13.82 -10.94 12.24
CA SER A 302 14.84 -10.14 11.55
C SER A 302 14.21 -9.18 10.55
N TRP A 303 14.73 -7.94 10.54
CA TRP A 303 14.40 -6.91 9.57
C TRP A 303 15.66 -6.41 8.87
N LEU A 304 15.53 -6.03 7.60
CA LEU A 304 16.59 -5.45 6.77
C LEU A 304 16.18 -4.08 6.28
N GLY A 305 17.08 -3.11 6.35
CA GLY A 305 16.73 -1.74 5.97
C GLY A 305 17.92 -0.82 5.82
N THR A 306 17.62 0.39 5.37
CA THR A 306 18.60 1.47 5.23
C THR A 306 17.92 2.81 5.49
N TYR A 307 18.73 3.86 5.52
CA TYR A 307 18.35 5.24 5.73
C TYR A 307 19.17 6.14 4.81
N SER A 308 18.75 7.37 4.58
CA SER A 308 19.57 8.36 3.87
C SER A 308 19.52 9.73 4.52
N PHE A 309 20.55 10.54 4.25
CA PHE A 309 20.69 11.91 4.75
C PHE A 309 21.33 12.82 3.71
N LEU A 310 21.02 14.11 3.80
CA LEU A 310 21.77 15.17 3.13
C LEU A 310 22.96 15.58 3.97
N ASP A 311 23.95 16.20 3.33
CA ASP A 311 24.88 17.05 4.07
C ASP A 311 24.10 18.14 4.81
N TYR A 312 24.54 18.47 6.03
CA TYR A 312 23.83 19.44 6.85
C TYR A 312 23.81 20.83 6.22
N ALA A 313 24.89 21.23 5.53
CA ALA A 313 24.94 22.53 4.88
C ALA A 313 23.88 22.65 3.77
N ASP A 314 23.68 21.59 2.99
CA ASP A 314 22.66 21.54 1.94
C ASP A 314 21.25 21.51 2.53
N LEU A 315 21.03 20.71 3.59
CA LEU A 315 19.75 20.65 4.31
C LEU A 315 19.38 22.01 4.90
N PHE A 316 20.34 22.66 5.57
CA PHE A 316 20.15 23.97 6.17
C PHE A 316 19.92 25.02 5.09
N ALA A 317 20.73 25.08 4.04
CA ALA A 317 20.56 26.04 2.95
C ALA A 317 19.19 25.92 2.27
N PHE A 318 18.67 24.69 2.12
CA PHE A 318 17.33 24.44 1.57
C PHE A 318 16.21 24.97 2.48
N ASN A 319 16.33 24.84 3.80
CA ASN A 319 15.24 25.14 4.74
C ASN A 319 15.34 26.52 5.43
N ALA A 320 16.54 27.03 5.69
CA ALA A 320 16.78 28.21 6.52
C ALA A 320 16.42 29.52 5.80
N ALA A 321 16.33 29.48 4.48
CA ALA A 321 16.00 30.66 3.72
C ALA A 321 14.48 30.82 3.59
N ASN A 322 14.00 32.00 3.98
CA ASN A 322 12.64 32.48 3.69
C ASN A 322 12.48 32.83 2.20
N PHE A 323 12.87 31.93 1.31
CA PHE A 323 12.62 32.10 -0.11
C PHE A 323 11.14 31.88 -0.39
N PRO A 324 10.53 32.70 -1.27
CA PRO A 324 9.33 32.30 -1.98
C PRO A 324 9.51 30.89 -2.56
N GLU A 325 8.46 30.08 -2.61
CA GLU A 325 8.58 28.66 -3.01
C GLU A 325 9.23 28.49 -4.41
N SER A 326 9.06 29.47 -5.30
CA SER A 326 9.69 29.52 -6.63
C SER A 326 11.21 29.73 -6.61
N GLU A 327 11.77 30.24 -5.52
CA GLU A 327 13.18 30.58 -5.35
C GLU A 327 13.91 29.63 -4.38
N ARG A 328 13.20 28.65 -3.79
CA ARG A 328 13.83 27.64 -2.94
C ARG A 328 14.87 26.83 -3.73
N PRO A 329 16.06 26.57 -3.14
CA PRO A 329 17.08 25.73 -3.77
C PRO A 329 16.52 24.39 -4.21
N THR A 330 16.97 23.89 -5.36
CA THR A 330 16.64 22.52 -5.77
C THR A 330 17.60 21.55 -5.10
N LEU A 331 17.12 20.32 -4.86
CA LEU A 331 17.95 19.23 -4.34
C LEU A 331 18.29 18.23 -5.47
N ASP A 332 18.29 18.69 -6.72
CA ASP A 332 18.49 17.83 -7.89
C ASP A 332 19.94 17.38 -8.05
N ARG A 333 20.89 18.20 -7.58
CA ARG A 333 22.33 18.00 -7.76
C ARG A 333 23.08 17.74 -6.46
N GLU A 334 22.46 18.01 -5.31
CA GLU A 334 23.11 17.81 -4.02
C GLU A 334 23.33 16.33 -3.74
N HIS A 335 24.41 16.01 -3.05
CA HIS A 335 24.72 14.63 -2.70
C HIS A 335 23.78 14.12 -1.61
N GLU A 336 23.37 12.86 -1.71
CA GLU A 336 22.58 12.17 -0.68
C GLU A 336 23.36 10.94 -0.25
N ALA A 337 23.74 10.89 1.01
CA ALA A 337 24.40 9.73 1.58
C ALA A 337 23.36 8.66 1.90
N CYS A 338 23.61 7.44 1.44
CA CYS A 338 22.85 6.26 1.84
C CYS A 338 23.63 5.53 2.94
N GLY A 339 22.95 5.16 4.02
CA GLY A 339 23.50 4.35 5.08
C GLY A 339 23.77 2.91 4.65
N ASP A 340 24.51 2.20 5.49
CA ASP A 340 24.76 0.76 5.34
C ASP A 340 23.45 -0.04 5.41
N LEU A 341 23.47 -1.27 4.87
CA LEU A 341 22.38 -2.21 5.07
C LEU A 341 22.37 -2.68 6.53
N MET A 342 21.36 -2.25 7.27
CA MET A 342 21.18 -2.56 8.69
C MET A 342 20.32 -3.81 8.85
N ARG A 343 20.71 -4.68 9.79
CA ARG A 343 19.92 -5.83 10.23
C ARG A 343 19.44 -5.60 11.66
N LEU A 344 18.12 -5.53 11.83
CA LEU A 344 17.49 -5.53 13.14
C LEU A 344 17.15 -6.95 13.57
N SER A 345 17.25 -7.21 14.87
CA SER A 345 16.70 -8.39 15.52
C SER A 345 15.81 -7.91 16.66
N LEU A 346 14.50 -7.97 16.44
CA LEU A 346 13.47 -7.43 17.34
C LEU A 346 12.69 -8.56 18.02
N LYS A 347 12.18 -8.28 19.20
CA LYS A 347 11.26 -9.13 19.95
C LYS A 347 10.23 -8.27 20.68
N ILE A 348 9.01 -8.79 20.84
CA ILE A 348 8.03 -8.16 21.72
C ILE A 348 8.59 -8.05 23.14
N ASP A 349 8.36 -6.89 23.74
CA ASP A 349 8.80 -6.55 25.08
C ASP A 349 7.79 -5.58 25.68
N GLN A 350 6.81 -6.12 26.40
CA GLN A 350 5.76 -5.31 27.02
C GLN A 350 6.25 -4.53 28.26
N SER A 351 7.45 -4.85 28.77
CA SER A 351 7.99 -4.21 29.97
C SER A 351 8.32 -2.73 29.77
N ILE A 352 8.58 -2.31 28.53
CA ILE A 352 8.86 -0.91 28.17
C ILE A 352 7.60 -0.09 27.88
N SER A 353 6.41 -0.65 28.07
CA SER A 353 5.15 0.04 27.78
C SER A 353 4.93 1.31 28.61
N SER A 354 5.64 1.49 29.71
CA SER A 354 5.63 2.71 30.53
C SER A 354 6.63 3.78 30.08
N ASP A 355 7.48 3.51 29.07
CA ASP A 355 8.46 4.46 28.58
C ASP A 355 7.77 5.72 28.02
N PRO A 356 8.07 6.93 28.56
CA PRO A 356 7.46 8.17 28.11
C PRO A 356 7.82 8.52 26.66
N VAL A 357 9.00 8.13 26.16
CA VAL A 357 9.44 8.42 24.78
C VAL A 357 8.61 7.65 23.76
N LEU A 358 8.02 6.52 24.16
CA LEU A 358 7.15 5.70 23.32
C LEU A 358 5.68 6.15 23.33
N LYS A 359 5.35 7.25 24.03
CA LYS A 359 4.00 7.80 24.10
C LYS A 359 3.74 8.76 22.95
N THR A 360 2.55 8.69 22.39
CA THR A 360 2.06 9.54 21.31
C THR A 360 0.75 10.21 21.74
N SER A 361 0.56 11.45 21.29
CA SER A 361 -0.70 12.19 21.41
C SER A 361 -1.64 11.94 20.22
N LEU A 362 -1.14 11.36 19.13
CA LEU A 362 -1.94 11.05 17.95
C LEU A 362 -2.88 9.87 18.23
N PRO A 363 -4.12 9.92 17.72
CA PRO A 363 -5.07 8.83 17.88
C PRO A 363 -4.63 7.57 17.12
N PHE A 364 -4.98 6.41 17.67
CA PHE A 364 -4.81 5.09 17.04
C PHE A 364 -6.05 4.23 17.28
N SER A 365 -6.25 3.20 16.46
CA SER A 365 -7.38 2.27 16.62
C SER A 365 -7.20 1.38 17.85
N THR A 366 -8.29 1.12 18.57
CA THR A 366 -8.34 0.18 19.69
C THR A 366 -8.67 -1.26 19.28
N ASP A 367 -8.85 -1.53 17.98
CA ASP A 367 -9.19 -2.88 17.48
C ASP A 367 -8.06 -3.89 17.73
N LEU A 368 -6.81 -3.41 17.84
CA LEU A 368 -5.64 -4.20 18.23
C LEU A 368 -4.86 -3.51 19.36
N PRO A 369 -4.31 -4.26 20.32
CA PRO A 369 -3.51 -3.68 21.39
C PRO A 369 -2.18 -3.13 20.86
N PRO A 370 -1.66 -2.02 21.40
CA PRO A 370 -0.30 -1.57 21.09
C PRO A 370 0.75 -2.65 21.34
N LEU A 371 1.71 -2.77 20.43
CA LEU A 371 2.88 -3.63 20.63
C LEU A 371 4.05 -2.77 21.07
N TYR A 372 4.80 -3.26 22.04
CA TYR A 372 6.06 -2.67 22.48
C TYR A 372 7.16 -3.70 22.27
N PHE A 373 8.34 -3.24 21.90
CA PHE A 373 9.41 -4.14 21.49
C PHE A 373 10.80 -3.59 21.74
N SER A 374 11.75 -4.51 21.92
CA SER A 374 13.16 -4.21 22.09
C SER A 374 14.01 -5.12 21.22
N GLY A 375 15.25 -4.72 20.97
CA GLY A 375 16.14 -5.45 20.08
C GLY A 375 17.48 -4.79 19.88
N ILE A 376 18.19 -5.27 18.87
CA ILE A 376 19.52 -4.77 18.50
C ILE A 376 19.60 -4.59 17.00
N SER A 377 20.43 -3.62 16.59
CA SER A 377 20.82 -3.41 15.20
C SER A 377 22.30 -3.76 15.00
N ARG A 378 22.61 -4.40 13.87
CA ARG A 378 23.97 -4.73 13.42
C ARG A 378 24.11 -4.37 11.93
N ALA A 379 25.28 -3.90 11.51
CA ALA A 379 25.58 -3.77 10.09
C ALA A 379 25.59 -5.17 9.44
N SER A 380 25.00 -5.31 8.25
CA SER A 380 24.90 -6.61 7.58
C SER A 380 26.23 -7.12 7.02
N ALA A 381 27.26 -6.28 6.89
CA ALA A 381 28.57 -6.65 6.36
C ALA A 381 29.76 -6.11 7.19
N GLY A 382 30.61 -7.03 7.65
CA GLY A 382 32.08 -6.88 7.66
C GLY A 382 32.77 -6.06 8.76
N LEU A 383 32.13 -5.08 9.40
CA LEU A 383 32.76 -4.35 10.51
C LEU A 383 32.13 -4.73 11.86
N GLU A 384 32.97 -5.14 12.82
CA GLU A 384 32.60 -5.29 14.23
C GLU A 384 32.29 -3.91 14.84
N ARG A 385 31.15 -3.34 14.47
CA ARG A 385 30.57 -2.21 15.19
C ARG A 385 29.82 -2.73 16.42
N PRO A 386 29.89 -2.04 17.56
CA PRO A 386 29.10 -2.40 18.72
C PRO A 386 27.61 -2.42 18.35
N SER A 387 26.88 -3.40 18.89
CA SER A 387 25.44 -3.52 18.64
C SER A 387 24.72 -2.27 19.15
N ILE A 388 23.87 -1.71 18.31
CA ILE A 388 23.10 -0.51 18.62
C ILE A 388 21.80 -0.94 19.28
N GLY A 389 21.44 -0.32 20.41
CA GLY A 389 20.21 -0.61 21.13
C GLY A 389 19.00 -0.11 20.34
N PHE A 390 17.95 -0.92 20.29
CA PHE A 390 16.73 -0.60 19.57
C PHE A 390 15.53 -0.87 20.48
N ARG A 391 14.60 0.07 20.55
CA ARG A 391 13.29 -0.16 21.18
C ARG A 391 12.20 0.63 20.46
N GLY A 392 10.95 0.29 20.67
CA GLY A 392 9.89 0.94 19.94
C GLY A 392 8.50 0.43 20.26
N CYS A 393 7.54 0.93 19.49
CA CYS A 393 6.15 0.53 19.57
C CYS A 393 5.48 0.54 18.19
N ALA A 394 4.41 -0.26 18.06
CA ALA A 394 3.58 -0.32 16.87
C ALA A 394 2.10 -0.19 17.24
N PHE A 395 1.37 0.60 16.44
CA PHE A 395 -0.05 0.92 16.65
C PHE A 395 -0.83 0.69 15.36
N LEU A 396 -2.05 0.16 15.48
CA LEU A 396 -2.98 0.13 14.37
C LEU A 396 -3.49 1.54 14.10
N MET A 397 -3.33 2.05 12.88
CA MET A 397 -3.74 3.42 12.55
C MET A 397 -5.26 3.58 12.54
N PRO A 398 -5.76 4.82 12.73
CA PRO A 398 -7.18 5.13 12.52
C PRO A 398 -7.62 4.70 11.11
N GLY A 399 -8.64 3.86 11.03
CA GLY A 399 -9.07 3.20 9.77
C GLY A 399 -8.83 1.68 9.75
N GLY A 400 -8.01 1.17 10.68
CA GLY A 400 -7.93 -0.25 10.98
C GLY A 400 -7.18 -1.09 9.95
N ARG A 401 -6.28 -0.48 9.18
CA ARG A 401 -5.46 -1.18 8.19
C ARG A 401 -3.96 -0.92 8.37
N GLU A 402 -3.52 0.30 8.08
CA GLU A 402 -2.11 0.68 8.12
C GLU A 402 -1.56 0.56 9.55
N VAL A 403 -0.27 0.25 9.67
CA VAL A 403 0.40 0.13 10.96
C VAL A 403 1.39 1.28 11.10
N ARG A 404 1.31 2.00 12.20
CA ARG A 404 2.28 3.02 12.57
C ARG A 404 3.35 2.42 13.46
N TRP A 405 4.60 2.81 13.23
CA TRP A 405 5.78 2.36 13.95
C TRP A 405 6.56 3.55 14.51
N ARG A 406 7.00 3.44 15.76
CA ARG A 406 8.02 4.30 16.35
C ARG A 406 9.21 3.44 16.75
N TYR A 407 10.41 3.89 16.39
CA TYR A 407 11.66 3.29 16.86
C TYR A 407 12.54 4.34 17.53
N ILE A 408 13.22 3.94 18.58
CA ILE A 408 14.22 4.71 19.30
C ILE A 408 15.54 3.95 19.22
N ILE A 409 16.55 4.62 18.69
CA ILE A 409 17.90 4.10 18.53
C ILE A 409 18.78 4.69 19.62
N SER A 410 19.37 3.82 20.42
CA SER A 410 20.23 4.22 21.53
C SER A 410 21.67 3.73 21.33
N TYR A 411 22.63 4.63 21.51
CA TYR A 411 24.06 4.33 21.52
C TYR A 411 24.58 4.44 22.94
N ALA A 412 25.21 3.37 23.45
CA ALA A 412 25.73 3.32 24.82
C ALA A 412 24.70 3.79 25.90
N GLY A 413 23.41 3.47 25.69
CA GLY A 413 22.32 3.83 26.59
C GLY A 413 21.77 5.25 26.45
N GLN A 414 22.29 6.06 25.51
CA GLN A 414 21.76 7.38 25.19
C GLN A 414 20.89 7.31 23.95
N ASP A 415 19.67 7.84 24.03
CA ASP A 415 18.78 7.97 22.89
C ASP A 415 19.32 9.01 21.92
N GLN A 416 19.40 8.66 20.65
CA GLN A 416 19.98 9.54 19.62
C GLN A 416 19.01 9.78 18.48
N TRP A 417 18.34 8.74 17.99
CA TRP A 417 17.44 8.86 16.83
C TRP A 417 16.06 8.32 17.13
N GLN A 418 15.05 9.08 16.72
CA GLN A 418 13.66 8.68 16.66
C GLN A 418 13.25 8.47 15.20
N LEU A 419 12.62 7.32 14.93
CA LEU A 419 12.13 6.96 13.61
C LEU A 419 10.61 6.80 13.69
N GLU A 420 9.87 7.54 12.87
CA GLU A 420 8.43 7.38 12.70
C GLU A 420 8.14 6.80 11.32
N GLY A 421 7.48 5.65 11.28
CA GLY A 421 7.20 4.94 10.03
C GLY A 421 5.79 4.40 9.92
N ILE A 422 5.44 4.03 8.69
CA ILE A 422 4.17 3.45 8.30
C ILE A 422 4.43 2.16 7.55
N GLN A 423 3.69 1.11 7.88
CA GLN A 423 3.55 -0.12 7.10
C GLN A 423 2.28 0.02 6.22
N PRO A 424 2.40 0.48 4.96
CA PRO A 424 1.26 0.94 4.18
C PRO A 424 0.35 -0.20 3.70
N GLY A 425 0.88 -1.41 3.57
CA GLY A 425 0.07 -2.59 3.24
C GLY A 425 -0.78 -3.07 4.41
N GLY A 426 -0.54 -2.55 5.62
CA GLY A 426 -1.22 -2.92 6.85
C GLY A 426 -0.56 -4.05 7.63
N VAL A 427 -1.31 -4.62 8.58
CA VAL A 427 -0.91 -5.71 9.47
C VAL A 427 -0.08 -6.78 8.74
N ARG A 428 1.16 -7.02 9.18
CA ARG A 428 2.03 -8.09 8.64
C ARG A 428 2.26 -8.00 7.12
N SER A 429 2.21 -6.80 6.57
CA SER A 429 2.51 -6.56 5.16
C SER A 429 4.01 -6.41 4.92
N GLY A 430 4.41 -5.76 3.83
CA GLY A 430 5.81 -5.53 3.46
C GLY A 430 6.55 -4.55 4.38
N GLY A 431 7.21 -3.56 3.77
CA GLY A 431 8.11 -2.65 4.47
C GLY A 431 7.42 -1.60 5.33
N VAL A 432 8.17 -1.10 6.30
CA VAL A 432 7.91 0.14 7.04
C VAL A 432 8.73 1.24 6.36
N PHE A 433 8.08 2.36 6.03
CA PHE A 433 8.69 3.54 5.41
C PHE A 433 8.42 4.76 6.28
N GLY A 434 9.41 5.63 6.45
CA GLY A 434 9.25 6.74 7.38
C GLY A 434 10.36 7.77 7.36
N LEU A 435 10.34 8.62 8.37
CA LEU A 435 11.33 9.67 8.61
C LEU A 435 12.05 9.40 9.94
N TRP A 436 13.36 9.67 9.96
CA TRP A 436 14.17 9.70 11.17
C TRP A 436 14.55 11.15 11.51
N SER A 437 14.68 11.43 12.80
CA SER A 437 15.10 12.71 13.39
C SER A 437 15.88 12.46 14.69
N GLN A 438 16.53 13.48 15.25
CA GLN A 438 17.14 13.38 16.58
C GLN A 438 16.07 13.33 17.68
N CYS A 439 16.35 12.62 18.77
CA CYS A 439 15.38 12.46 19.87
C CYS A 439 15.06 13.75 20.65
N ASP A 440 16.00 14.69 20.70
CA ASP A 440 15.82 16.00 21.34
C ASP A 440 15.02 16.98 20.47
N HIS A 441 14.88 16.69 19.17
CA HIS A 441 14.19 17.50 18.18
C HIS A 441 14.64 18.96 18.19
N GLU A 442 15.95 19.19 18.19
CA GLU A 442 16.52 20.54 18.08
C GLU A 442 15.92 21.29 16.88
N GLU A 443 15.72 22.60 17.05
CA GLU A 443 15.29 23.46 15.95
C GLU A 443 16.34 23.36 14.84
N HIS A 444 15.91 23.03 13.62
CA HIS A 444 16.80 22.80 12.47
C HIS A 444 17.69 21.55 12.60
N GLY A 445 17.26 20.56 13.38
CA GLY A 445 17.91 19.25 13.47
C GLY A 445 17.84 18.45 12.15
N PRO A 446 18.72 17.45 12.00
CA PRO A 446 18.74 16.60 10.81
C PRO A 446 17.47 15.74 10.72
N VAL A 447 17.03 15.53 9.48
CA VAL A 447 15.91 14.64 9.14
C VAL A 447 16.27 13.84 7.90
N GLY A 448 15.69 12.66 7.74
CA GLY A 448 15.82 11.92 6.49
C GLY A 448 14.91 10.70 6.42
N PRO A 449 14.82 10.04 5.26
CA PRO A 449 13.95 8.89 5.11
C PRO A 449 14.63 7.59 5.55
N PHE A 450 13.82 6.60 5.92
CA PHE A 450 14.26 5.23 6.17
C PHE A 450 13.25 4.20 5.67
N CYS A 451 13.71 2.97 5.48
CA CYS A 451 12.85 1.82 5.28
C CYS A 451 13.39 0.57 5.97
N TYR A 452 12.49 -0.27 6.49
CA TYR A 452 12.80 -1.61 7.01
C TYR A 452 11.80 -2.63 6.49
N PHE A 453 12.28 -3.78 6.04
CA PHE A 453 11.48 -4.89 5.54
C PHE A 453 11.70 -6.15 6.39
N PRO A 454 10.69 -7.01 6.59
CA PRO A 454 10.91 -8.34 7.11
C PRO A 454 11.95 -9.06 6.24
N ALA A 455 13.01 -9.58 6.86
CA ALA A 455 14.17 -10.09 6.14
C ALA A 455 13.82 -11.22 5.16
N GLU A 456 12.80 -12.02 5.47
CA GLU A 456 12.28 -13.09 4.60
C GLU A 456 11.67 -12.60 3.29
N LEU A 457 11.29 -11.32 3.19
CA LEU A 457 10.75 -10.72 1.97
C LEU A 457 11.83 -10.17 1.04
N CYS A 458 13.02 -9.85 1.56
CA CYS A 458 14.19 -9.43 0.76
C CYS A 458 14.83 -10.66 0.09
N LYS A 459 14.32 -11.06 -1.08
CA LYS A 459 14.84 -12.23 -1.80
C LYS A 459 16.13 -11.89 -2.57
N PRO A 460 17.11 -12.82 -2.65
CA PRO A 460 18.22 -12.72 -3.58
C PRO A 460 17.75 -12.49 -5.01
N THR A 461 18.36 -11.57 -5.74
CA THR A 461 17.94 -11.21 -7.11
C THR A 461 18.04 -12.40 -8.08
N THR A 462 18.95 -13.34 -7.83
CA THR A 462 19.10 -14.58 -8.62
C THR A 462 17.88 -15.49 -8.54
N LEU A 463 17.12 -15.46 -7.44
CA LEU A 463 15.90 -16.28 -7.27
C LEU A 463 14.68 -15.65 -7.92
N VAL A 464 14.66 -14.32 -8.10
CA VAL A 464 13.53 -13.58 -8.69
C VAL A 464 13.48 -13.72 -10.20
N LEU A 465 14.62 -13.89 -10.88
CA LEU A 465 14.68 -14.06 -12.34
C LEU A 465 14.22 -15.45 -12.83
N VAL A 466 14.03 -16.40 -11.92
CA VAL A 466 13.66 -17.80 -12.22
C VAL A 466 12.17 -18.08 -11.94
N SER A 467 11.51 -17.18 -11.20
CA SER A 467 10.08 -17.24 -10.83
C SER A 467 9.25 -16.29 -11.68
#